data_AF-A0A620NVE5-F1
#
_entry.id   AF-A0A620NVE5-F1
#
_cell.length_a   1.000
_cell.length_b   1.000
_cell.length_c   1.000
_cell.angle_alpha   90.00
_cell.angle_beta   90.00
_cell.angle_gamma   90.00
#
_symmetry.space_group_name_H-M   'P 1'
#
loop_
_entity.id
_entity.type
_entity.pdbx_description
1 polymer ?
#
loop_
_entity_poly.entity_id
_entity_poly.type
_entity_poly.pdbx_seq_one_letter_code
_entity_poly.pdbx_strand_id
1 'polypeptide(L)'
;PRRELNGDDLMELIVELVRQMQFPEKPSRYQSIFACKSIEDADSFRKKYREQEGPQPIYEILINEDTNVHHGDMRLLDLNASSDNAAMVFTKAIWYWSGISSMNPFWEY
;
A
#
# COMPACT_ATOMS: atom_id res chain seq x y z
N PRO A 1 -19.80 5.59 -18.67
CA PRO A 1 -18.50 5.41 -19.36
C PRO A 1 -17.59 4.45 -18.58
N ARG A 2 -17.01 3.42 -19.22
CA ARG A 2 -15.99 2.60 -18.56
C ARG A 2 -14.70 3.40 -18.45
N ARG A 3 -14.13 3.47 -17.25
CA ARG A 3 -12.81 4.05 -17.01
C ARG A 3 -11.75 3.11 -17.58
N GLU A 4 -10.75 3.65 -18.26
CA GLU A 4 -9.57 2.87 -18.65
C GLU A 4 -8.75 2.51 -17.41
N LEU A 5 -8.36 1.24 -17.30
CA LEU A 5 -7.50 0.78 -16.20
C LEU A 5 -6.06 1.19 -16.48
N ASN A 6 -5.36 1.66 -15.44
CA ASN A 6 -3.93 1.97 -15.52
C ASN A 6 -3.08 0.86 -14.86
N GLY A 7 -1.76 1.07 -14.80
CA GLY A 7 -0.85 0.12 -14.15
C GLY A 7 -1.15 -0.09 -12.66
N ASP A 8 -1.47 0.99 -11.94
CA ASP A 8 -1.76 0.94 -10.51
C ASP A 8 -3.01 0.11 -10.21
N ASP A 9 -4.05 0.23 -11.05
CA ASP A 9 -5.25 -0.60 -10.96
C ASP A 9 -4.93 -2.09 -11.11
N LEU A 10 -4.02 -2.42 -12.04
CA LEU A 10 -3.57 -3.79 -12.25
C LEU A 10 -2.71 -4.28 -11.07
N MET A 11 -1.87 -3.41 -10.49
CA MET A 11 -1.08 -3.74 -9.31
C MET A 11 -1.99 -4.09 -8.13
N GLU A 12 -2.98 -3.25 -7.82
CA GLU A 12 -3.93 -3.54 -6.74
C GLU A 12 -4.68 -4.86 -6.95
N LEU A 13 -5.06 -5.17 -8.19
CA LEU A 13 -5.71 -6.45 -8.51
C LEU A 13 -4.78 -7.65 -8.27
N ILE A 14 -3.52 -7.55 -8.68
CA ILE A 14 -2.52 -8.61 -8.49
C ILE A 14 -2.21 -8.77 -6.99
N VAL A 15 -2.09 -7.66 -6.25
CA VAL A 15 -1.84 -7.66 -4.81
C VAL A 15 -2.98 -8.35 -4.07
N GLU A 16 -4.25 -8.05 -4.40
CA GLU A 16 -5.40 -8.75 -3.80
C GLU A 16 -5.46 -10.23 -4.20
N LEU A 17 -5.15 -10.56 -5.47
CA LEU A 17 -5.09 -11.96 -5.91
C LEU A 17 -4.06 -12.76 -5.11
N VAL A 18 -2.85 -12.20 -4.93
CA VAL A 18 -1.80 -12.83 -4.12
C VAL A 18 -2.22 -12.96 -2.66
N ARG A 19 -2.88 -11.94 -2.10
CA ARG A 19 -3.44 -11.99 -0.73
C ARG A 19 -4.38 -13.18 -0.59
N GLN A 20 -5.36 -13.31 -1.48
CA GLN A 20 -6.35 -14.40 -1.43
C GLN A 20 -5.70 -15.79 -1.58
N MET A 21 -4.67 -15.90 -2.42
CA MET A 21 -4.00 -17.18 -2.69
C MET A 21 -3.06 -17.63 -1.58
N GLN A 22 -2.34 -16.70 -0.94
CA GLN A 22 -1.18 -17.03 -0.07
C GLN A 22 -1.25 -16.43 1.33
N PHE A 23 -1.98 -15.32 1.52
CA PHE A 23 -2.07 -14.59 2.79
C PHE A 23 -3.53 -14.23 3.14
N PRO A 24 -4.48 -15.21 3.08
CA PRO A 24 -5.91 -14.92 3.19
C PRO A 24 -6.31 -14.32 4.55
N GLU A 25 -5.48 -14.47 5.58
CA GLU A 25 -5.65 -13.90 6.91
C GLU A 25 -5.34 -12.40 6.99
N LYS A 26 -4.62 -11.83 6.01
CA LYS A 26 -4.31 -10.39 5.98
C LYS A 26 -5.53 -9.56 5.53
N PRO A 27 -5.68 -8.32 5.99
CA PRO A 27 -6.79 -7.45 5.59
C PRO A 27 -6.68 -7.09 4.09
N SER A 28 -7.81 -6.99 3.39
CA SER A 28 -7.81 -6.57 1.98
C SER A 28 -7.60 -5.07 1.87
N ARG A 29 -6.67 -4.64 1.00
CA ARG A 29 -6.45 -3.22 0.68
C ARG A 29 -7.70 -2.52 0.16
N TYR A 30 -8.61 -3.23 -0.50
CA TYR A 30 -9.88 -2.69 -0.98
C TYR A 30 -10.90 -2.38 0.12
N GLN A 31 -10.67 -2.88 1.33
CA GLN A 31 -11.58 -2.75 2.47
C GLN A 31 -10.91 -2.11 3.69
N SER A 32 -9.63 -1.77 3.60
CA SER A 32 -8.84 -1.19 4.67
C SER A 32 -8.89 0.33 4.69
N ILE A 33 -8.57 0.88 5.86
CA ILE A 33 -8.08 2.26 6.01
C ILE A 33 -6.56 2.18 6.04
N PHE A 34 -5.89 3.18 5.48
CA PHE A 34 -4.43 3.29 5.48
C PHE A 34 -3.96 4.30 6.53
N ALA A 35 -2.90 3.96 7.24
CA ALA A 35 -2.31 4.79 8.27
C ALA A 35 -0.78 4.89 8.18
N CYS A 36 -0.25 5.91 8.85
CA CYS A 36 1.19 6.07 9.08
C CYS A 36 1.50 5.80 10.55
N LYS A 37 2.74 5.43 10.85
CA LYS A 37 3.16 5.09 12.23
C LYS A 37 3.15 6.28 13.18
N SER A 38 3.55 7.46 12.69
CA SER A 38 3.67 8.67 13.50
C SER A 38 3.09 9.89 12.80
N ILE A 39 2.91 10.97 13.56
CA ILE A 39 2.43 12.25 13.02
C ILE A 39 3.43 12.86 12.03
N GLU A 40 4.74 12.63 12.21
CA GLU A 40 5.79 13.08 11.31
C GLU A 40 5.73 12.34 9.96
N ASP A 41 5.48 11.03 9.99
CA ASP A 41 5.30 10.24 8.77
C ASP A 41 4.03 10.68 8.02
N ALA A 42 2.92 10.90 8.75
CA ALA A 42 1.67 11.40 8.18
C ALA A 42 1.83 12.81 7.57
N ASP A 43 2.55 13.71 8.25
CA ASP A 43 2.85 15.05 7.73
C ASP A 43 3.74 14.99 6.48
N SER A 44 4.76 14.12 6.49
CA SER A 44 5.64 13.89 5.33
C SER A 44 4.87 13.33 4.14
N PHE A 45 3.97 12.35 4.38
CA PHE A 45 3.11 11.78 3.34
C PHE A 45 2.14 12.84 2.78
N ARG A 46 1.49 13.62 3.65
CA ARG A 46 0.60 14.72 3.26
C ARG A 46 1.33 15.75 2.40
N LYS A 47 2.51 16.20 2.81
CA LYS A 47 3.34 17.13 2.02
C LYS A 47 3.70 16.53 0.65
N LYS A 48 4.07 15.25 0.60
CA LYS A 48 4.45 14.61 -0.66
C LYS A 48 3.29 14.51 -1.67
N TYR A 49 2.09 14.14 -1.22
CA TYR A 49 0.99 13.78 -2.13
C TYR A 49 -0.14 14.80 -2.22
N ARG A 50 -0.28 15.71 -1.25
CA ARG A 50 -1.42 16.62 -1.11
C ARG A 50 -1.03 18.08 -0.85
N GLU A 51 0.24 18.46 -0.99
CA GLU A 51 0.70 19.84 -0.77
C GLU A 51 -0.08 20.87 -1.60
N GLN A 52 -0.46 20.52 -2.82
CA GLN A 52 -1.22 21.40 -3.72
C GLN A 52 -2.70 21.58 -3.32
N GLU A 53 -3.22 20.75 -2.42
CA GLU A 53 -4.63 20.74 -2.02
C GLU A 53 -4.90 21.55 -0.74
N GLY A 54 -3.88 22.25 -0.21
CA GLY A 54 -3.99 23.05 1.02
C GLY A 54 -3.91 22.21 2.30
N PRO A 55 -4.19 22.80 3.49
CA PRO A 55 -4.03 22.11 4.77
C PRO A 55 -5.07 21.01 4.95
N GLN A 56 -4.68 19.76 4.72
CA GLN A 56 -5.51 18.58 4.99
C GLN A 56 -5.36 18.16 6.46
N PRO A 57 -6.45 17.87 7.20
CA PRO A 57 -6.36 17.40 8.58
C PRO A 57 -5.63 16.04 8.65
N ILE A 58 -4.89 15.83 9.74
CA ILE A 58 -4.31 14.52 10.09
C ILE A 58 -5.12 13.99 11.28
N TYR A 59 -5.60 12.75 11.16
CA TYR A 59 -6.40 12.09 12.20
C TYR A 59 -5.59 10.98 12.86
N GLU A 60 -5.79 10.83 14.17
CA GLU A 60 -5.32 9.66 14.91
C GLU A 60 -6.35 8.53 14.79
N ILE A 61 -5.88 7.31 14.56
CA ILE A 61 -6.72 6.12 14.46
C ILE A 61 -6.51 5.28 15.72
N LEU A 62 -7.58 5.12 16.49
CA LEU A 62 -7.61 4.23 17.64
C LEU A 62 -8.06 2.85 17.17
N ILE A 63 -7.25 1.83 17.45
CA ILE A 63 -7.54 0.43 17.10
C ILE A 63 -7.62 -0.42 18.36
N ASN A 64 -8.41 -1.50 18.31
CA ASN A 64 -8.45 -2.51 19.35
C ASN A 64 -7.27 -3.47 19.20
N GLU A 65 -6.92 -4.19 20.27
CA GLU A 65 -5.82 -5.18 20.27
C GLU A 65 -6.01 -6.31 19.24
N ASP A 66 -7.25 -6.64 18.89
CA ASP A 66 -7.62 -7.68 17.93
C ASP A 66 -7.79 -7.18 16.49
N THR A 67 -7.51 -5.89 16.24
CA THR A 67 -7.62 -5.30 14.91
C THR A 67 -6.61 -5.95 13.97
N ASN A 68 -7.10 -6.46 12.83
CA ASN A 68 -6.25 -7.05 11.82
C ASN A 68 -5.50 -5.97 11.02
N VAL A 69 -4.22 -5.79 11.30
CA VAL A 69 -3.36 -4.76 10.69
C VAL A 69 -2.29 -5.42 9.83
N HIS A 70 -2.06 -4.88 8.63
CA HIS A 70 -0.94 -5.28 7.80
C HIS A 70 0.09 -4.16 7.74
N HIS A 71 1.31 -4.46 8.14
CA HIS A 71 2.44 -3.56 8.04
C HIS A 71 3.23 -3.85 6.76
N GLY A 72 3.05 -3.03 5.74
CA GLY A 72 3.59 -3.25 4.39
C GLY A 72 4.50 -2.11 3.92
N ASP A 73 5.50 -2.42 3.07
CA ASP A 73 6.29 -1.39 2.40
C ASP A 73 5.58 -0.96 1.11
N MET A 74 4.94 0.20 1.14
CA MET A 74 4.18 0.77 0.02
C MET A 74 5.03 0.94 -1.24
N ARG A 75 6.35 1.12 -1.11
CA ARG A 75 7.24 1.29 -2.28
C ARG A 75 7.40 0.02 -3.12
N LEU A 76 7.07 -1.14 -2.57
CA LEU A 76 7.00 -2.37 -3.36
C LEU A 76 5.84 -2.35 -4.36
N LEU A 77 4.86 -1.47 -4.17
CA LEU A 77 3.71 -1.32 -5.06
C LEU A 77 4.00 -0.38 -6.25
N ASP A 78 5.10 0.38 -6.21
CA ASP A 78 5.50 1.23 -7.32
C ASP A 78 5.86 0.39 -8.56
N LEU A 79 5.21 0.68 -9.68
CA LEU A 79 5.50 0.05 -10.97
C LEU A 79 6.55 0.84 -11.75
N ASN A 80 7.59 0.15 -12.22
CA ASN A 80 8.57 0.69 -13.15
C ASN A 80 8.40 0.05 -14.53
N ALA A 81 7.84 0.80 -15.48
CA ALA A 81 7.56 0.31 -16.83
C ALA A 81 8.81 -0.17 -17.61
N SER A 82 10.02 0.24 -17.21
CA SER A 82 11.27 -0.18 -17.86
C SER A 82 11.84 -1.49 -17.29
N SER A 83 11.47 -1.89 -16.07
CA SER A 83 12.06 -3.06 -15.39
C SER A 83 11.05 -4.11 -14.95
N ASP A 84 9.80 -3.71 -14.70
CA ASP A 84 8.79 -4.60 -14.12
C ASP A 84 8.02 -5.31 -15.22
N ASN A 85 8.35 -6.59 -15.39
CA ASN A 85 7.49 -7.53 -16.10
C ASN A 85 6.47 -8.16 -15.14
N ALA A 86 5.51 -8.92 -15.67
CA ALA A 86 4.47 -9.55 -14.86
C ALA A 86 5.03 -10.38 -13.69
N ALA A 87 6.10 -11.14 -13.90
CA ALA A 87 6.71 -11.95 -12.83
C ALA A 87 7.26 -11.09 -11.69
N MET A 88 7.86 -9.94 -12.01
CA MET A 88 8.35 -8.99 -11.01
C MET A 88 7.20 -8.38 -10.21
N VAL A 89 6.09 -8.03 -10.87
CA VAL A 89 4.89 -7.50 -10.22
C VAL A 89 4.31 -8.51 -9.21
N PHE A 90 4.18 -9.79 -9.60
CA PHE A 90 3.77 -10.85 -8.68
C PHE A 90 4.76 -11.03 -7.52
N THR A 91 6.07 -10.96 -7.79
CA THR A 91 7.10 -11.09 -6.75
C THR A 91 7.02 -9.96 -5.73
N LYS A 92 6.84 -8.72 -6.19
CA LYS A 92 6.63 -7.55 -5.35
C LYS A 92 5.39 -7.68 -4.47
N ALA A 93 4.28 -8.18 -5.02
CA ALA A 93 3.06 -8.45 -4.25
C ALA A 93 3.27 -9.50 -3.14
N ILE A 94 4.04 -10.57 -3.42
CA ILE A 94 4.42 -11.56 -2.40
C ILE A 94 5.28 -10.91 -1.31
N TRP A 95 6.29 -10.13 -1.69
CA TRP A 95 7.15 -9.43 -0.73
C TRP A 95 6.39 -8.47 0.17
N TYR A 96 5.48 -7.68 -0.40
CA TYR A 96 4.59 -6.79 0.33
C TYR A 96 3.83 -7.54 1.41
N TRP A 97 3.08 -8.60 1.04
CA TRP A 97 2.30 -9.36 2.02
C TRP A 97 3.14 -10.15 3.03
N SER A 98 4.36 -10.55 2.63
CA SER A 98 5.33 -11.21 3.51
C SER A 98 5.99 -10.26 4.52
N GLY A 99 5.81 -8.95 4.39
CA GLY A 99 6.46 -7.94 5.22
C GLY A 99 7.95 -7.73 4.91
N ILE A 100 8.42 -8.18 3.74
CA ILE A 100 9.77 -7.91 3.25
C ILE A 100 9.82 -6.45 2.82
N SER A 101 10.89 -5.73 3.17
CA SER A 101 11.07 -4.33 2.80
C SER A 101 12.00 -4.15 1.62
N SER A 102 11.82 -3.07 0.88
CA SER A 102 12.86 -2.52 0.00
C SER A 102 14.03 -1.94 0.83
N MET A 103 15.07 -1.48 0.15
CA MET A 103 16.23 -0.83 0.79
C MET A 103 15.86 0.45 1.55
N ASN A 104 14.81 1.14 1.13
CA ASN A 104 14.36 2.38 1.74
C ASN A 104 12.83 2.32 1.84
N PRO A 105 12.26 1.62 2.82
CA PRO A 105 10.82 1.41 2.85
C PRO A 105 10.03 2.68 3.13
N PHE A 106 8.78 2.70 2.68
CA PHE A 106 7.75 3.55 3.27
C PHE A 106 6.68 2.66 3.87
N TRP A 107 6.63 2.62 5.20
CA TRP A 107 5.73 1.74 5.92
C TRP A 107 4.31 2.30 5.95
N GLU A 108 3.37 1.51 5.45
CA GLU A 108 1.93 1.72 5.64
C GLU A 108 1.35 0.66 6.59
N TYR A 109 0.26 1.04 7.25
CA TYR A 109 -0.50 0.24 8.21
C TYR A 109 -1.95 0.15 7.77
#